data_AF-A0A165DM05-F1
#
_entry.id   AF-A0A165DM05-F1
#
_cell.length_a   1.000
_cell.length_b   1.000
_cell.length_c   1.000
_cell.angle_alpha   90.00
_cell.angle_beta   90.00
_cell.angle_gamma   90.00
#
_symmetry.space_group_name_H-M   'P 1'
#
loop_
_entity.id
_entity.type
_entity.pdbx_description
1 polymer ?
#
loop_
_entity_poly.entity_id
_entity_poly.type
_entity_poly.pdbx_seq_one_letter_code
_entity_poly.pdbx_strand_id
1 'polypeptide(L)'
;QYRGTNGFQNPAHHCVQGQVPLYDVVERHRLAEAVLEIKGSYFLDLEVLKEMNERPKTAAGVTEYIEELQKWHEEDMQVLLEWQADDYWKDAEDRYHSYDDNMHDSNIDSFHRAARGQNTPMFNAFDDAVFSFEYADLRTLEALCRECDALAAEKDEVHHQRDSKFLANITEYHSIINKSIQLHITRFLMVDSFRKKQMQTDFNWVWQQVMNLVGEYEKNIQELASDAEALDHSVKGQWPAV
;
A
#
# COMPACT_ATOMS: atom_id res chain seq x y z
N GLN A 1 25.97 -26.28 -21.88
CA GLN A 1 24.92 -27.03 -21.17
C GLN A 1 24.82 -26.46 -19.77
N TYR A 2 23.82 -25.61 -19.50
CA TYR A 2 23.45 -25.16 -18.15
C TYR A 2 22.12 -25.83 -17.82
N ARG A 3 22.17 -26.90 -17.01
CA ARG A 3 21.00 -27.69 -16.65
C ARG A 3 20.96 -27.78 -15.13
N GLY A 4 19.96 -27.17 -14.51
CA GLY A 4 19.56 -27.46 -13.12
C GLY A 4 20.11 -26.58 -11.99
N THR A 5 20.80 -25.46 -12.27
CA THR A 5 21.11 -24.46 -11.24
C THR A 5 20.18 -23.27 -11.42
N ASN A 6 19.22 -23.10 -10.49
CA ASN A 6 18.22 -22.01 -10.47
C ASN A 6 18.85 -20.63 -10.21
N GLY A 7 19.93 -20.25 -10.90
CA GLY A 7 20.61 -18.97 -10.71
C GLY A 7 21.39 -18.82 -9.39
N PHE A 8 21.19 -19.69 -8.41
CA PHE A 8 21.96 -19.67 -7.16
C PHE A 8 23.35 -20.27 -7.37
N GLN A 9 24.37 -19.42 -7.27
CA GLN A 9 25.76 -19.86 -7.15
C GLN A 9 25.92 -20.65 -5.84
N ASN A 10 26.52 -21.83 -5.93
CA ASN A 10 26.78 -22.69 -4.78
C ASN A 10 27.85 -22.01 -3.90
N PRO A 11 27.54 -21.52 -2.68
CA PRO A 11 28.47 -20.73 -1.87
C PRO A 11 29.69 -21.53 -1.39
N ALA A 12 29.64 -22.86 -1.51
CA ALA A 12 30.67 -23.76 -1.03
C ALA A 12 31.99 -23.76 -1.84
N HIS A 13 32.04 -23.14 -3.04
CA HIS A 13 33.23 -23.20 -3.89
C HIS A 13 34.20 -22.01 -3.79
N HIS A 14 33.95 -21.03 -2.91
CA HIS A 14 34.84 -19.90 -2.67
C HIS A 14 35.28 -19.72 -1.20
N CYS A 15 35.35 -20.79 -0.42
CA CYS A 15 36.19 -20.79 0.79
C CYS A 15 37.65 -21.09 0.42
N VAL A 16 38.27 -20.24 -0.38
CA VAL A 16 39.71 -20.05 -0.22
C VAL A 16 39.87 -19.42 1.15
N GLN A 17 40.54 -20.10 2.08
CA GLN A 17 40.88 -19.62 3.41
C GLN A 17 41.89 -18.45 3.35
N GLY A 18 41.59 -17.43 2.54
CA GLY A 18 42.21 -16.13 2.66
C GLY A 18 41.54 -15.44 3.84
N GLN A 19 42.34 -14.95 4.77
CA GLN A 19 41.85 -14.08 5.85
C GLN A 19 40.93 -13.03 5.23
N VAL A 20 39.65 -13.03 5.61
CA VAL A 20 38.79 -11.88 5.34
C VAL A 20 39.52 -10.69 5.96
N PRO A 21 39.87 -9.66 5.17
CA PRO A 21 40.62 -8.54 5.70
C PRO A 21 39.85 -7.97 6.89
N LEU A 22 40.54 -7.79 8.03
CA LEU A 22 39.93 -7.38 9.31
C LEU A 22 39.01 -6.15 9.17
N TYR A 23 39.36 -5.27 8.23
CA TYR A 23 38.60 -4.09 7.85
C TYR A 23 37.18 -4.40 7.33
N ASP A 24 37.03 -5.40 6.44
CA ASP A 24 35.73 -5.82 5.87
C ASP A 24 34.80 -6.39 6.96
N VAL A 25 35.36 -7.00 8.01
CA VAL A 25 34.57 -7.47 9.17
C VAL A 25 34.05 -6.30 10.01
N VAL A 26 34.89 -5.28 10.25
CA VAL A 26 34.51 -4.10 11.05
C VAL A 26 33.45 -3.27 10.33
N GLU A 27 33.58 -3.08 9.02
CA GLU A 27 32.58 -2.35 8.24
C GLU A 27 31.25 -3.09 8.17
N ARG A 28 31.26 -4.41 7.94
CA ARG A 28 30.03 -5.21 7.99
C ARG A 28 29.38 -5.18 9.37
N HIS A 29 30.17 -5.14 10.43
CA HIS A 29 29.64 -4.99 11.78
C HIS A 29 28.95 -3.64 11.97
N ARG A 30 29.59 -2.54 11.53
CA ARG A 30 29.00 -1.20 11.59
C ARG A 30 27.73 -1.09 10.75
N LEU A 31 27.72 -1.65 9.55
CA LEU A 31 26.53 -1.71 8.71
C LEU A 31 25.44 -2.54 9.39
N ALA A 32 25.78 -3.69 9.97
CA ALA A 32 24.81 -4.51 10.70
C ALA A 32 24.25 -3.79 11.92
N GLU A 33 25.07 -3.04 12.67
CA GLU A 33 24.63 -2.21 13.79
C GLU A 33 23.69 -1.09 13.32
N ALA A 34 24.05 -0.36 12.26
CA ALA A 34 23.20 0.68 11.69
C ALA A 34 21.89 0.12 11.15
N VAL A 35 21.95 -1.00 10.43
CA VAL A 35 20.76 -1.72 9.94
C VAL A 35 19.94 -2.26 11.10
N LEU A 36 20.53 -2.67 12.22
CA LEU A 36 19.79 -3.10 13.41
C LEU A 36 19.22 -1.93 14.20
N GLU A 37 19.83 -0.75 14.16
CA GLU A 37 19.28 0.47 14.73
C GLU A 37 18.06 0.93 13.93
N ILE A 38 18.16 0.90 12.60
CA ILE A 38 17.05 1.19 11.68
C ILE A 38 15.99 0.08 11.77
N LYS A 39 16.34 -1.21 11.66
CA LYS A 39 15.37 -2.33 11.77
C LYS A 39 14.81 -2.53 13.17
N GLY A 40 15.55 -2.08 14.18
CA GLY A 40 15.09 -2.07 15.57
C GLY A 40 13.92 -1.13 15.78
N SER A 41 13.81 -0.07 14.96
CA SER A 41 12.64 0.81 14.90
C SER A 41 11.43 0.14 14.23
N TYR A 42 11.68 -0.80 13.31
CA TYR A 42 10.65 -1.48 12.50
C TYR A 42 9.67 -2.31 13.35
N PHE A 43 10.12 -2.74 14.54
CA PHE A 43 9.22 -3.28 15.54
C PHE A 43 8.62 -2.12 16.31
N LEU A 44 7.40 -1.74 15.90
CA LEU A 44 6.54 -0.85 16.65
C LEU A 44 6.59 -1.21 18.13
N ASP A 45 6.71 -0.17 18.97
CA ASP A 45 6.63 -0.37 20.41
C ASP A 45 5.33 -1.12 20.74
N LEU A 46 5.40 -2.00 21.73
CA LEU A 46 4.29 -2.86 22.13
C LEU A 46 3.03 -2.05 22.46
N GLU A 47 3.22 -0.81 22.90
CA GLU A 47 2.15 0.15 23.16
C GLU A 47 1.46 0.60 21.86
N VAL A 48 2.24 0.96 20.83
CA VAL A 48 1.72 1.35 19.50
C VAL A 48 1.00 0.17 18.85
N LEU A 49 1.56 -1.03 18.97
CA LEU A 49 0.97 -2.24 18.38
C LEU A 49 -0.35 -2.62 19.06
N LYS A 50 -0.48 -2.37 20.38
CA LYS A 50 -1.76 -2.50 21.10
C LYS A 50 -2.77 -1.47 20.65
N GLU A 51 -2.38 -0.20 20.56
CA GLU A 51 -3.26 0.87 20.11
C GLU A 51 -3.81 0.58 18.70
N MET A 52 -2.94 0.14 17.79
CA MET A 52 -3.32 -0.25 16.43
C MET A 52 -4.30 -1.42 16.40
N ASN A 53 -4.12 -2.40 17.29
CA ASN A 53 -5.03 -3.54 17.39
C ASN A 53 -6.38 -3.18 18.04
N GLU A 54 -6.44 -2.11 18.82
CA GLU A 54 -7.67 -1.58 19.43
C GLU A 54 -8.47 -0.70 18.47
N ARG A 55 -7.85 -0.13 17.43
CA ARG A 55 -8.56 0.66 16.41
C ARG A 55 -9.53 -0.22 15.60
N PRO A 56 -10.77 0.23 15.36
CA PRO A 56 -11.73 -0.53 14.57
C PRO A 56 -11.21 -0.71 13.15
N LYS A 57 -11.07 -1.97 12.72
CA LYS A 57 -10.67 -2.35 11.35
C LYS A 57 -11.67 -1.82 10.33
N THR A 58 -11.42 -0.61 9.87
CA THR A 58 -12.20 0.10 8.85
C THR A 58 -11.28 0.32 7.66
N ALA A 59 -11.80 0.17 6.44
CA ALA A 59 -11.02 0.44 5.22
C ALA A 59 -10.24 1.78 5.30
N ALA A 60 -10.87 2.85 5.81
CA ALA A 60 -10.21 4.14 6.01
C ALA A 60 -9.03 4.09 7.01
N GLY A 61 -9.15 3.33 8.10
CA GLY A 61 -8.07 3.18 9.07
C GLY A 61 -6.91 2.33 8.52
N VAL A 62 -7.20 1.34 7.69
CA VAL A 62 -6.14 0.55 7.03
C VAL A 62 -5.44 1.38 5.95
N THR A 63 -6.15 2.26 5.22
CA THR A 63 -5.51 3.19 4.27
C THR A 63 -4.65 4.22 4.97
N GLU A 64 -5.11 4.81 6.09
CA GLU A 64 -4.29 5.71 6.92
C GLU A 64 -3.01 5.00 7.41
N TYR A 65 -3.14 3.73 7.83
CA TYR A 65 -1.98 2.95 8.25
C TYR A 65 -1.00 2.64 7.10
N ILE A 66 -1.50 2.40 5.89
CA ILE A 66 -0.65 2.25 4.70
C ILE A 66 0.14 3.54 4.44
N GLU A 67 -0.49 4.71 4.54
CA GLU A 67 0.18 6.00 4.36
C GLU A 67 1.25 6.25 5.44
N GLU A 68 0.95 5.92 6.70
CA GLU A 68 1.93 5.98 7.79
C GLU A 68 3.13 5.06 7.55
N LEU A 69 2.88 3.82 7.12
CA LEU A 69 3.93 2.84 6.85
C LEU A 69 4.83 3.28 5.67
N GLN A 70 4.24 3.82 4.61
CA GLN A 70 4.99 4.38 3.47
C GLN A 70 5.89 5.52 3.92
N LYS A 71 5.37 6.41 4.77
CA LYS A 71 6.15 7.52 5.32
C LYS A 71 7.33 7.03 6.16
N TRP A 72 7.12 6.04 7.02
CA TRP A 72 8.22 5.44 7.79
C TRP A 72 9.26 4.78 6.89
N HIS A 73 8.83 4.10 5.83
CA HIS A 73 9.76 3.53 4.86
C HIS A 73 10.62 4.60 4.18
N GLU A 74 10.03 5.74 3.80
CA GLU A 74 10.78 6.87 3.25
C GLU A 74 11.80 7.42 4.25
N GLU A 75 11.41 7.58 5.51
CA GLU A 75 12.29 8.03 6.59
C GLU A 75 13.46 7.05 6.81
N ASP A 76 13.19 5.75 6.89
CA ASP A 76 14.20 4.71 7.05
C ASP A 76 15.19 4.67 5.87
N MET A 77 14.68 4.79 4.63
CA MET A 77 15.50 4.83 3.42
C MET A 77 16.37 6.09 3.38
N GLN A 78 15.85 7.24 3.83
CA GLN A 78 16.63 8.45 3.95
C GLN A 78 17.79 8.27 4.95
N VAL A 79 17.54 7.70 6.13
CA VAL A 79 18.58 7.43 7.14
C VAL A 79 19.66 6.50 6.58
N LEU A 80 19.25 5.45 5.86
CA LEU A 80 20.18 4.51 5.24
C LEU A 80 21.08 5.19 4.18
N LEU A 81 20.51 6.09 3.38
CA LEU A 81 21.25 6.86 2.37
C LEU A 81 22.19 7.90 3.02
N GLU A 82 21.76 8.56 4.09
CA GLU A 82 22.60 9.47 4.87
C GLU A 82 23.80 8.73 5.46
N TRP A 83 23.59 7.54 6.00
CA TRP A 83 24.66 6.68 6.50
C TRP A 83 25.66 6.31 5.39
N GLN A 84 25.17 5.97 4.20
CA GLN A 84 26.03 5.67 3.04
C GLN A 84 26.84 6.90 2.61
N ALA A 85 26.22 8.08 2.60
CA ALA A 85 26.88 9.33 2.26
C ALA A 85 27.99 9.67 3.26
N ASP A 86 27.74 9.48 4.57
CA ASP A 86 28.72 9.68 5.64
C ASP A 86 29.91 8.72 5.52
N ASP A 87 29.65 7.45 5.22
CA ASP A 87 30.69 6.44 5.04
C ASP A 87 31.54 6.75 3.80
N TYR A 88 30.88 7.12 2.69
CA TYR A 88 31.57 7.59 1.49
C TYR A 88 32.44 8.81 1.78
N TRP A 89 31.96 9.76 2.59
CA TRP A 89 32.72 10.97 2.89
C TRP A 89 33.97 10.68 3.72
N LYS A 90 33.84 9.87 4.77
CA LYS A 90 34.98 9.44 5.60
C LYS A 90 36.04 8.73 4.78
N ASP A 91 35.62 7.85 3.88
CA ASP A 91 36.55 7.16 2.98
C ASP A 91 37.25 8.13 2.01
N ALA A 92 36.53 9.11 1.47
CA ALA A 92 37.15 10.11 0.61
C ALA A 92 38.13 11.02 1.39
N GLU A 93 37.86 11.31 2.65
CA GLU A 93 38.77 12.03 3.57
C GLU A 93 40.03 11.19 3.88
N ASP A 94 39.86 9.91 4.22
CA ASP A 94 40.97 8.96 4.44
C ASP A 94 41.85 8.86 3.19
N ARG A 95 41.23 8.77 2.00
CA ARG A 95 41.95 8.82 0.72
C ARG A 95 42.72 10.12 0.56
N TYR A 96 42.08 11.26 0.79
CA TYR A 96 42.74 12.57 0.69
C TYR A 96 43.95 12.67 1.62
N HIS A 97 43.85 12.21 2.86
CA HIS A 97 44.96 12.23 3.81
C HIS A 97 46.07 11.22 3.49
N SER A 98 45.78 10.14 2.77
CA SER A 98 46.80 9.22 2.26
C SER A 98 47.71 9.84 1.19
N TYR A 99 47.28 10.94 0.56
CA TYR A 99 48.03 11.65 -0.47
C TYR A 99 48.99 12.73 0.07
N ASP A 100 49.37 12.73 1.36
CA ASP A 100 50.37 13.67 1.87
C ASP A 100 51.61 13.68 0.95
N ASP A 101 51.94 14.86 0.39
CA ASP A 101 52.91 15.05 -0.70
C ASP A 101 54.31 14.51 -0.35
N ASN A 102 54.60 14.32 0.94
CA ASN A 102 55.87 13.79 1.44
C ASN A 102 55.92 12.25 1.54
N MET A 103 54.80 11.54 1.37
CA MET A 103 54.69 10.08 1.55
C MET A 103 53.90 9.40 0.42
N HIS A 104 54.11 9.82 -0.83
CA HIS A 104 53.48 9.14 -1.96
C HIS A 104 54.04 7.73 -2.18
N ASP A 105 53.41 6.73 -1.57
CA ASP A 105 53.65 5.31 -1.87
C ASP A 105 52.59 4.80 -2.85
N SER A 106 52.99 4.55 -4.09
CA SER A 106 52.14 3.98 -5.15
C SER A 106 51.48 2.66 -4.74
N ASN A 107 52.04 1.92 -3.78
CA ASN A 107 51.44 0.68 -3.29
C ASN A 107 50.19 0.96 -2.46
N ILE A 108 50.18 2.03 -1.66
CA ILE A 108 49.04 2.43 -0.82
C ILE A 108 47.85 2.81 -1.72
N ASP A 109 48.09 3.62 -2.75
CA ASP A 109 47.05 4.00 -3.71
C ASP A 109 46.50 2.79 -4.49
N SER A 110 47.38 1.87 -4.91
CA SER A 110 46.96 0.63 -5.55
C SER A 110 46.11 -0.25 -4.63
N PHE A 111 46.42 -0.27 -3.33
CA PHE A 111 45.67 -1.00 -2.32
C PHE A 111 44.28 -0.40 -2.14
N HIS A 112 44.13 0.92 -2.02
CA HIS A 112 42.81 1.56 -1.92
C HIS A 112 41.95 1.30 -3.16
N ARG A 113 42.53 1.38 -4.37
CA ARG A 113 41.79 1.05 -5.60
C ARG A 113 41.40 -0.43 -5.69
N ALA A 114 42.26 -1.33 -5.24
CA ALA A 114 41.98 -2.78 -5.24
C ALA A 114 40.94 -3.15 -4.17
N ALA A 115 41.02 -2.55 -2.99
CA ALA A 115 40.11 -2.75 -1.88
C ALA A 115 38.71 -2.18 -2.14
N ARG A 116 38.54 -1.23 -3.07
CA ARG A 116 37.27 -0.57 -3.40
C ARG A 116 36.86 -0.64 -4.88
N GLY A 117 37.41 -1.58 -5.65
CA GLY A 117 36.95 -1.82 -7.03
C GLY A 117 35.47 -2.19 -7.11
N GLN A 118 34.84 -2.01 -8.28
CA GLN A 118 33.40 -2.19 -8.55
C GLN A 118 32.75 -3.53 -8.12
N ASN A 119 33.53 -4.50 -7.63
CA ASN A 119 33.03 -5.82 -7.19
C ASN A 119 33.36 -6.10 -5.73
N THR A 120 33.59 -5.07 -4.90
CA THR A 120 33.93 -5.32 -3.50
C THR A 120 32.68 -5.74 -2.72
N PRO A 121 32.83 -6.70 -1.79
CA PRO A 121 31.71 -7.20 -0.99
C PRO A 121 30.92 -6.12 -0.25
N MET A 122 31.55 -4.96 -0.01
CA MET A 122 30.97 -3.82 0.67
C MET A 122 29.83 -3.14 -0.13
N PHE A 123 30.03 -2.88 -1.42
CA PHE A 123 28.98 -2.31 -2.27
C PHE A 123 27.77 -3.25 -2.35
N ASN A 124 28.05 -4.56 -2.48
CA ASN A 124 27.00 -5.57 -2.48
C ASN A 124 26.24 -5.63 -1.14
N ALA A 125 26.91 -5.40 0.00
CA ALA A 125 26.26 -5.46 1.31
C ALA A 125 25.26 -4.31 1.54
N PHE A 126 25.56 -3.11 1.02
CA PHE A 126 24.61 -1.99 1.05
C PHE A 126 23.40 -2.26 0.16
N ASP A 127 23.63 -2.67 -1.10
CA ASP A 127 22.56 -2.99 -2.03
C ASP A 127 21.68 -4.14 -1.48
N ASP A 128 22.28 -5.19 -0.92
CA ASP A 128 21.56 -6.28 -0.24
C ASP A 128 20.71 -5.76 0.92
N ALA A 129 21.21 -4.80 1.70
CA ALA A 129 20.46 -4.18 2.78
C ALA A 129 19.25 -3.41 2.24
N VAL A 130 19.45 -2.54 1.24
CA VAL A 130 18.38 -1.79 0.55
C VAL A 130 17.31 -2.74 0.03
N PHE A 131 17.70 -3.76 -0.75
CA PHE A 131 16.74 -4.73 -1.26
C PHE A 131 16.02 -5.49 -0.15
N SER A 132 16.68 -5.75 0.97
CA SER A 132 16.01 -6.39 2.12
C SER A 132 14.94 -5.49 2.76
N PHE A 133 15.15 -4.17 2.78
CA PHE A 133 14.19 -3.19 3.28
C PHE A 133 13.01 -3.07 2.33
N GLU A 134 13.27 -2.82 1.06
CA GLU A 134 12.23 -2.73 0.02
C GLU A 134 11.38 -4.01 -0.02
N TYR A 135 12.02 -5.18 0.05
CA TYR A 135 11.29 -6.44 0.04
C TYR A 135 10.42 -6.63 1.29
N ALA A 136 10.93 -6.24 2.47
CA ALA A 136 10.17 -6.35 3.71
C ALA A 136 8.94 -5.43 3.68
N ASP A 137 9.11 -4.19 3.23
CA ASP A 137 8.06 -3.19 3.10
C ASP A 137 6.99 -3.58 2.06
N LEU A 138 7.42 -4.01 0.87
CA LEU A 138 6.48 -4.46 -0.15
C LEU A 138 5.62 -5.64 0.34
N ARG A 139 6.19 -6.52 1.15
CA ARG A 139 5.47 -7.67 1.70
C ARG A 139 4.44 -7.27 2.76
N THR A 140 4.73 -6.29 3.60
CA THR A 140 3.78 -5.77 4.60
C THR A 140 2.67 -4.99 3.91
N LEU A 141 3.01 -4.12 2.96
CA LEU A 141 2.05 -3.37 2.14
C LEU A 141 1.12 -4.29 1.35
N GLU A 142 1.65 -5.35 0.73
CA GLU A 142 0.82 -6.32 0.00
C GLU A 142 -0.25 -6.95 0.90
N ALA A 143 0.11 -7.30 2.13
CA ALA A 143 -0.84 -7.87 3.09
C ALA A 143 -1.94 -6.87 3.48
N LEU A 144 -1.57 -5.60 3.72
CA LEU A 144 -2.50 -4.54 4.08
C LEU A 144 -3.44 -4.16 2.93
N CYS A 145 -2.92 -4.06 1.71
CA CYS A 145 -3.73 -3.79 0.52
C CYS A 145 -4.80 -4.89 0.32
N ARG A 146 -4.43 -6.16 0.50
CA ARG A 146 -5.41 -7.27 0.45
C ARG A 146 -6.47 -7.16 1.54
N GLU A 147 -6.11 -6.71 2.74
CA GLU A 147 -7.07 -6.48 3.83
C GLU A 147 -8.01 -5.29 3.51
N CYS A 148 -7.48 -4.19 2.97
CA CYS A 148 -8.27 -3.08 2.44
C CYS A 148 -9.30 -3.54 1.41
N ASP A 149 -8.86 -4.28 0.40
CA ASP A 149 -9.72 -4.78 -0.67
C ASP A 149 -10.81 -5.71 -0.11
N ALA A 150 -10.46 -6.58 0.85
CA ALA A 150 -11.43 -7.45 1.50
C ALA A 150 -12.49 -6.66 2.30
N LEU A 151 -12.08 -5.64 3.04
CA LEU A 151 -13.00 -4.77 3.79
C LEU A 151 -13.87 -3.91 2.87
N ALA A 152 -13.33 -3.45 1.74
CA ALA A 152 -14.09 -2.74 0.73
C ALA A 152 -15.15 -3.67 0.10
N ALA A 153 -14.75 -4.88 -0.31
CA ALA A 153 -15.65 -5.88 -0.85
C ALA A 153 -16.76 -6.29 0.14
N GLU A 154 -16.45 -6.41 1.43
CA GLU A 154 -17.45 -6.70 2.46
C GLU A 154 -18.48 -5.57 2.59
N LYS A 155 -18.04 -4.31 2.58
CA LYS A 155 -18.96 -3.16 2.57
C LYS A 155 -19.82 -3.15 1.33
N ASP A 156 -19.22 -3.35 0.16
CA ASP A 156 -19.93 -3.39 -1.12
C ASP A 156 -20.94 -4.53 -1.19
N GLU A 157 -20.62 -5.70 -0.64
CA GLU A 157 -21.53 -6.83 -0.57
C GLU A 157 -22.70 -6.54 0.40
N VAL A 158 -22.45 -5.91 1.55
CA VAL A 158 -23.53 -5.47 2.46
C VAL A 158 -24.42 -4.42 1.77
N HIS A 159 -23.83 -3.52 0.99
CA HIS A 159 -24.59 -2.57 0.17
C HIS A 159 -25.40 -3.30 -0.90
N HIS A 160 -24.80 -4.23 -1.63
CA HIS A 160 -25.47 -5.01 -2.66
C HIS A 160 -26.62 -5.86 -2.09
N GLN A 161 -26.44 -6.48 -0.93
CA GLN A 161 -27.49 -7.25 -0.25
C GLN A 161 -28.65 -6.36 0.20
N ARG A 162 -28.38 -5.14 0.68
CA ARG A 162 -29.43 -4.17 1.00
C ARG A 162 -30.16 -3.71 -0.25
N ASP A 163 -29.42 -3.37 -1.30
CA ASP A 163 -29.96 -2.86 -2.55
C ASP A 163 -30.72 -3.95 -3.33
N SER A 164 -30.36 -5.23 -3.17
CA SER A 164 -31.05 -6.36 -3.79
C SER A 164 -32.47 -6.59 -3.26
N LYS A 165 -32.78 -6.08 -2.06
CA LYS A 165 -34.11 -6.20 -1.46
C LYS A 165 -35.01 -5.08 -1.98
N PHE A 166 -35.75 -5.40 -3.04
CA PHE A 166 -36.76 -4.47 -3.57
C PHE A 166 -37.95 -4.36 -2.61
N LEU A 167 -38.41 -3.14 -2.38
CA LEU A 167 -39.53 -2.85 -1.47
C LEU A 167 -40.86 -3.32 -2.03
N ALA A 168 -41.81 -3.67 -1.15
CA ALA A 168 -43.10 -4.19 -1.55
C ALA A 168 -44.15 -3.08 -1.81
N ASN A 169 -43.97 -1.89 -1.23
CA ASN A 169 -45.00 -0.84 -1.20
C ASN A 169 -44.41 0.59 -1.31
N ILE A 170 -45.17 1.53 -1.87
CA ILE A 170 -44.79 2.95 -1.97
C ILE A 170 -44.61 3.63 -0.59
N THR A 171 -45.35 3.18 0.42
CA THR A 171 -45.19 3.70 1.80
C THR A 171 -43.83 3.31 2.40
N GLU A 172 -43.35 2.11 2.09
CA GLU A 172 -42.00 1.67 2.47
C GLU A 172 -40.95 2.52 1.78
N TYR A 173 -41.18 2.92 0.52
CA TYR A 173 -40.27 3.76 -0.25
C TYR A 173 -40.06 5.13 0.41
N HIS A 174 -41.12 5.79 0.86
CA HIS A 174 -41.00 7.07 1.58
C HIS A 174 -40.42 6.92 2.98
N SER A 175 -40.46 5.72 3.57
CA SER A 175 -39.88 5.43 4.89
C SER A 175 -38.38 5.12 4.86
N ILE A 176 -37.77 4.98 3.66
CA ILE A 176 -36.34 4.70 3.55
C ILE A 176 -35.52 5.88 4.08
N ILE A 177 -34.69 5.62 5.09
CA ILE A 177 -33.74 6.61 5.64
C ILE A 177 -32.56 6.84 4.67
N ASN A 178 -32.19 5.81 3.89
CA ASN A 178 -31.08 5.89 2.94
C ASN A 178 -31.49 6.52 1.60
N LYS A 179 -31.09 7.78 1.41
CA LYS A 179 -31.34 8.56 0.20
C LYS A 179 -30.77 7.94 -1.08
N SER A 180 -29.69 7.16 -1.02
CA SER A 180 -29.09 6.55 -2.22
C SER A 180 -29.97 5.44 -2.81
N ILE A 181 -30.51 4.58 -1.94
CA ILE A 181 -31.46 3.53 -2.32
C ILE A 181 -32.73 4.17 -2.88
N GLN A 182 -33.21 5.22 -2.21
CA GLN A 182 -34.37 5.98 -2.68
C GLN A 182 -34.12 6.51 -4.11
N LEU A 183 -32.99 7.19 -4.34
CA LEU A 183 -32.59 7.68 -5.67
C LEU A 183 -32.46 6.58 -6.72
N HIS A 184 -31.89 5.42 -6.39
CA HIS A 184 -31.79 4.30 -7.33
C HIS A 184 -33.19 3.80 -7.75
N ILE A 185 -34.11 3.69 -6.79
CA ILE A 185 -35.50 3.31 -7.06
C ILE A 185 -36.21 4.41 -7.87
N THR A 186 -36.07 5.70 -7.52
CA THR A 186 -36.67 6.81 -8.29
C THR A 186 -36.14 6.83 -9.73
N ARG A 187 -34.83 6.70 -9.89
CA ARG A 187 -34.16 6.66 -11.20
C ARG A 187 -34.66 5.48 -12.00
N PHE A 188 -34.76 4.30 -11.39
CA PHE A 188 -35.34 3.13 -12.03
C PHE A 188 -36.76 3.40 -12.54
N LEU A 189 -37.61 4.05 -11.74
CA LEU A 189 -39.00 4.34 -12.10
C LEU A 189 -39.11 5.32 -13.28
N MET A 190 -38.24 6.33 -13.32
CA MET A 190 -38.22 7.37 -14.36
C MET A 190 -37.56 6.96 -15.68
N VAL A 191 -36.74 5.92 -15.67
CA VAL A 191 -35.94 5.50 -16.82
C VAL A 191 -36.75 4.66 -17.83
N ASP A 192 -36.34 4.67 -19.10
CA ASP A 192 -36.96 3.91 -20.18
C ASP A 192 -36.98 2.39 -19.94
N SER A 193 -37.94 1.70 -20.55
CA SER A 193 -38.15 0.25 -20.40
C SER A 193 -36.91 -0.60 -20.74
N PHE A 194 -36.07 -0.16 -21.67
CA PHE A 194 -34.81 -0.84 -22.01
C PHE A 194 -33.80 -0.76 -20.85
N ARG A 195 -33.54 0.44 -20.34
CA ARG A 195 -32.61 0.66 -19.23
C ARG A 195 -33.16 0.09 -17.91
N LYS A 196 -34.49 0.03 -17.73
CA LYS A 196 -35.12 -0.71 -16.62
C LYS A 196 -34.69 -2.18 -16.59
N LYS A 197 -34.65 -2.87 -17.74
CA LYS A 197 -34.15 -4.27 -17.80
C LYS A 197 -32.67 -4.39 -17.46
N GLN A 198 -31.86 -3.41 -17.89
CA GLN A 198 -30.44 -3.36 -17.53
C GLN A 198 -30.27 -3.19 -16.02
N MET A 199 -30.94 -2.21 -15.41
CA MET A 199 -30.89 -2.00 -13.97
C MET A 199 -31.44 -3.20 -13.17
N GLN A 200 -32.45 -3.91 -13.66
CA GLN A 200 -32.89 -5.17 -13.03
C GLN A 200 -31.79 -6.23 -13.01
N THR A 201 -30.97 -6.29 -14.07
CA THR A 201 -29.86 -7.23 -14.16
C THR A 201 -28.71 -6.79 -13.26
N ASP A 202 -28.40 -5.49 -13.25
CA ASP A 202 -27.31 -4.92 -12.44
C ASP A 202 -27.59 -5.02 -10.93
N PHE A 203 -28.84 -4.80 -10.51
CA PHE A 203 -29.25 -4.85 -9.09
C PHE A 203 -29.86 -6.20 -8.67
N ASN A 204 -29.92 -7.19 -9.57
CA ASN A 204 -30.56 -8.50 -9.35
C ASN A 204 -32.02 -8.42 -8.85
N TRP A 205 -32.80 -7.45 -9.34
CA TRP A 205 -34.18 -7.28 -8.93
C TRP A 205 -35.12 -8.23 -9.66
N VAL A 206 -36.01 -8.88 -8.90
CA VAL A 206 -37.02 -9.79 -9.47
C VAL A 206 -38.16 -8.95 -10.06
N TRP A 207 -38.45 -9.14 -11.36
CA TRP A 207 -39.50 -8.41 -12.09
C TRP A 207 -40.85 -8.38 -11.36
N GLN A 208 -41.23 -9.47 -10.68
CA GLN A 208 -42.47 -9.56 -9.93
C GLN A 208 -42.56 -8.58 -8.76
N GLN A 209 -41.46 -8.32 -8.06
CA GLN A 209 -41.41 -7.35 -6.96
C GLN A 209 -41.53 -5.93 -7.50
N VAL A 210 -40.85 -5.67 -8.60
CA VAL A 210 -40.80 -4.37 -9.27
C VAL A 210 -42.14 -3.99 -9.89
N MET A 211 -42.88 -4.95 -10.45
CA MET A 211 -44.18 -4.70 -11.09
C MET A 211 -45.21 -4.08 -10.16
N ASN A 212 -45.24 -4.50 -8.89
CA ASN A 212 -46.19 -3.96 -7.92
C ASN A 212 -45.96 -2.46 -7.72
N LEU A 213 -44.69 -2.07 -7.54
CA LEU A 213 -44.32 -0.68 -7.37
C LEU A 213 -44.52 0.14 -8.65
N VAL A 214 -44.21 -0.41 -9.82
CA VAL A 214 -44.46 0.26 -11.11
C VAL A 214 -45.96 0.52 -11.33
N GLY A 215 -46.81 -0.45 -10.99
CA GLY A 215 -48.26 -0.30 -11.12
C GLY A 215 -48.88 0.66 -10.11
N GLU A 216 -48.29 0.81 -8.91
CA GLU A 216 -48.64 1.87 -7.96
C GLU A 216 -48.12 3.23 -8.43
N TYR A 217 -46.93 3.27 -9.04
CA TYR A 217 -46.29 4.49 -9.54
C TYR A 217 -47.03 5.11 -10.72
N GLU A 218 -47.49 4.30 -11.68
CA GLU A 218 -48.26 4.78 -12.83
C GLU A 218 -49.55 5.53 -12.41
N LYS A 219 -50.02 5.31 -11.18
CA LYS A 219 -51.18 6.02 -10.61
C LYS A 219 -50.81 7.35 -9.96
N ASN A 220 -49.55 7.56 -9.56
CA ASN A 220 -49.07 8.71 -8.76
C ASN A 220 -47.93 9.50 -9.45
N ILE A 221 -47.96 9.58 -10.79
CA ILE A 221 -46.86 10.13 -11.62
C ILE A 221 -46.47 11.58 -11.26
N GLN A 222 -47.39 12.41 -10.77
CA GLN A 222 -47.13 13.82 -10.49
C GLN A 222 -46.31 14.09 -9.22
N GLU A 223 -46.42 13.25 -8.19
CA GLU A 223 -45.74 13.48 -6.90
C GLU A 223 -44.24 13.20 -6.96
N LEU A 224 -43.82 12.25 -7.82
CA LEU A 224 -42.43 11.79 -7.87
C LEU A 224 -41.50 12.62 -8.76
N ALA A 225 -42.05 13.34 -9.74
CA ALA A 225 -41.27 14.34 -10.47
C ALA A 225 -40.72 15.42 -9.51
N SER A 226 -41.53 15.81 -8.53
CA SER A 226 -41.13 16.74 -7.47
C SER A 226 -40.15 16.13 -6.46
N ASP A 227 -40.34 14.86 -6.08
CA ASP A 227 -39.43 14.17 -5.15
C ASP A 227 -38.03 13.92 -5.74
N ALA A 228 -37.93 13.59 -7.03
CA ALA A 228 -36.64 13.36 -7.69
C ALA A 228 -35.79 14.63 -7.78
N GLU A 229 -36.42 15.76 -8.11
CA GLU A 229 -35.75 17.07 -8.10
C GLU A 229 -35.30 17.45 -6.68
N ALA A 230 -36.15 17.22 -5.67
CA ALA A 230 -35.81 17.49 -4.28
C ALA A 230 -34.64 16.62 -3.76
N LEU A 231 -34.59 15.34 -4.15
CA LEU A 231 -33.50 14.42 -3.77
C LEU A 231 -32.19 14.74 -4.49
N ASP A 232 -32.22 15.08 -5.78
CA ASP A 232 -31.02 15.45 -6.54
C ASP A 232 -30.37 16.72 -5.96
N HIS A 233 -31.18 17.71 -5.57
CA HIS A 233 -30.70 18.90 -4.86
C HIS A 233 -30.18 18.59 -3.46
N SER A 234 -30.84 17.70 -2.70
CA SER A 234 -30.38 17.32 -1.37
C SER A 234 -29.06 16.56 -1.39
N VAL A 235 -28.83 15.69 -2.39
CA VAL A 235 -27.58 14.94 -2.50
C VAL A 235 -26.45 15.85 -2.98
N LYS A 236 -26.69 16.74 -3.95
CA LYS A 236 -25.68 17.71 -4.41
C LYS A 236 -25.28 18.72 -3.33
N GLY A 237 -26.19 19.10 -2.43
CA GLY A 237 -25.90 20.00 -1.31
C GLY A 237 -25.08 19.39 -0.17
N GLN A 238 -24.89 18.06 -0.16
CA GLN A 238 -24.26 17.32 0.94
C GLN A 238 -22.79 16.96 0.66
N TRP A 239 -22.29 17.27 -0.53
CA TRP A 239 -20.87 17.18 -0.88
C TRP A 239 -20.28 18.59 -0.85
N PRO A 240 -19.27 18.89 -0.02
CA PRO A 240 -18.53 20.13 -0.14
C PRO A 240 -17.88 20.16 -1.53
N ALA A 241 -18.05 21.27 -2.24
CA ALA A 241 -17.35 21.51 -3.49
C ALA A 241 -15.84 21.41 -3.21
N VAL A 242 -15.21 20.36 -3.75
CA VAL A 242 -13.76 20.21 -3.82
C VAL A 242 -13.22 21.14 -4.89
#